data_AF-A0A2E4R6D7-F1
#
_entry.id   AF-A0A2E4R6D7-F1
#
_cell.length_a   1.000
_cell.length_b   1.000
_cell.length_c   1.000
_cell.angle_alpha   90.00
_cell.angle_beta   90.00
_cell.angle_gamma   90.00
#
_symmetry.space_group_name_H-M   'P 1'
#
loop_
_entity.id
_entity.type
_entity.pdbx_description
1 polymer ?
#
loop_
_entity_poly.entity_id
_entity_poly.type
_entity_poly.pdbx_seq_one_letter_code
_entity_poly.pdbx_strand_id
1 'polypeptide(L)'
;MQPLLRWQDFSTTPTENLHPFGDELATFLLEEAQIELLSHCGWMDGGCLVLACALSQWSMGQLSPQAWIRPRAGDQVVVDHYAVAIELEAEWLFLDGDGLGTAADFEYKMQLECGQAGYLASAPMTYFEPACLGQRPCEEANLYPGNPVPRLVKALSQHFGDFEVDRVLLGWPNMEHERESQRIED
;
A
#
# COMPACT_ATOMS: atom_id res chain seq x y z
N MET A 1 -12.13 6.38 26.51
CA MET A 1 -12.97 5.81 25.44
C MET A 1 -12.16 5.87 24.16
N GLN A 2 -11.61 4.75 23.72
CA GLN A 2 -10.94 4.63 22.42
C GLN A 2 -11.97 4.16 21.39
N PRO A 3 -12.10 4.80 20.21
CA PRO A 3 -12.88 4.24 19.13
C PRO A 3 -12.13 3.07 18.49
N LEU A 4 -12.92 2.05 18.12
CA LEU A 4 -12.54 0.79 17.49
C LEU A 4 -11.67 1.00 16.22
N LEU A 5 -10.46 0.45 16.22
CA LEU A 5 -9.77 0.03 15.00
C LEU A 5 -10.03 -1.47 14.83
N ARG A 6 -11.16 -1.81 14.19
CA ARG A 6 -11.35 -3.14 13.62
C ARG A 6 -10.81 -3.09 12.20
N TRP A 7 -9.54 -3.46 12.05
CA TRP A 7 -9.04 -3.96 10.78
C TRP A 7 -9.36 -5.45 10.73
N GLN A 8 -10.28 -5.87 9.85
CA GLN A 8 -10.27 -7.23 9.29
C GLN A 8 -11.28 -7.45 8.14
N ASP A 9 -10.74 -8.20 7.17
CA ASP A 9 -11.31 -9.17 6.22
C ASP A 9 -12.10 -8.66 4.99
N PHE A 10 -11.49 -8.79 3.80
CA PHE A 10 -11.99 -8.20 2.54
C PHE A 10 -12.29 -9.16 1.38
N SER A 11 -12.33 -10.47 1.61
CA SER A 11 -13.15 -11.34 0.76
C SER A 11 -13.45 -12.63 1.51
N THR A 12 -14.48 -13.37 1.13
CA THR A 12 -14.99 -14.55 1.85
C THR A 12 -14.02 -15.75 1.98
N THR A 13 -12.73 -15.55 1.66
CA THR A 13 -11.59 -16.33 2.14
C THR A 13 -10.43 -15.33 2.26
N PRO A 14 -10.04 -14.89 3.47
CA PRO A 14 -9.01 -13.87 3.64
C PRO A 14 -7.73 -14.35 3.00
N THR A 15 -7.10 -13.59 2.12
CA THR A 15 -5.70 -13.82 1.76
C THR A 15 -4.88 -13.57 3.01
N GLU A 16 -4.23 -14.60 3.55
CA GLU A 16 -3.36 -14.47 4.70
C GLU A 16 -2.07 -13.80 4.28
N ASN A 17 -1.79 -12.65 4.89
CA ASN A 17 -0.55 -11.97 4.65
C ASN A 17 0.57 -12.60 5.48
N LEU A 18 1.16 -13.67 4.95
CA LEU A 18 2.18 -14.47 5.64
C LEU A 18 3.54 -13.77 5.75
N HIS A 19 3.64 -12.52 5.28
CA HIS A 19 4.89 -11.81 5.13
C HIS A 19 4.92 -10.50 5.95
N PRO A 20 6.12 -9.98 6.32
CA PRO A 20 6.33 -8.62 6.83
C PRO A 20 5.61 -7.46 6.12
N PHE A 21 5.07 -7.68 4.92
CA PHE A 21 4.28 -6.68 4.21
C PHE A 21 2.78 -6.78 4.50
N GLY A 22 2.38 -7.61 5.44
CA GLY A 22 1.06 -7.57 6.05
C GLY A 22 1.01 -6.70 7.27
N ASP A 23 0.57 -7.31 8.36
CA ASP A 23 0.35 -6.62 9.64
C ASP A 23 1.62 -5.93 10.16
N GLU A 24 2.80 -6.43 9.80
CA GLU A 24 4.07 -5.86 10.25
C GLU A 24 4.37 -4.51 9.59
N LEU A 25 4.08 -4.32 8.29
CA LEU A 25 4.21 -3.01 7.65
C LEU A 25 3.25 -2.00 8.27
N ALA A 26 1.98 -2.38 8.46
CA ALA A 26 1.00 -1.51 9.09
C ALA A 26 1.43 -1.13 10.52
N THR A 27 1.94 -2.09 11.29
CA THR A 27 2.48 -1.86 12.64
C THR A 27 3.69 -0.93 12.62
N PHE A 28 4.63 -1.14 11.71
CA PHE A 28 5.80 -0.28 11.51
C PHE A 28 5.40 1.17 11.20
N LEU A 29 4.42 1.38 10.33
CA LEU A 29 3.94 2.72 9.95
C LEU A 29 3.18 3.43 11.09
N LEU A 30 2.72 2.70 12.10
CA LEU A 30 2.10 3.22 13.31
C LEU A 30 3.11 3.51 14.43
N GLU A 31 4.40 3.21 14.24
CA GLU A 31 5.44 3.63 15.19
C GLU A 31 5.55 5.16 15.21
N GLU A 32 5.74 5.73 16.41
CA GLU A 32 5.82 7.18 16.63
C GLU A 32 6.84 7.85 15.71
N ALA A 33 8.00 7.21 15.50
CA ALA A 33 9.05 7.71 14.62
C ALA A 33 8.61 7.89 13.16
N GLN A 34 7.69 7.04 12.67
CA GLN A 34 7.17 7.14 11.31
C GLN A 34 6.01 8.13 11.22
N ILE A 35 5.15 8.16 12.24
CA ILE A 35 4.07 9.17 12.34
C ILE A 35 4.65 10.59 12.36
N GLU A 36 5.77 10.81 13.05
CA GLU A 36 6.47 12.11 13.08
C GLU A 36 6.98 12.58 11.69
N LEU A 37 7.15 11.67 10.72
CA LEU A 37 7.49 12.06 9.34
C LEU A 37 6.35 12.83 8.66
N LEU A 38 5.13 12.64 9.15
CA LEU A 38 3.89 13.22 8.63
C LEU A 38 3.28 14.18 9.66
N SER A 39 4.08 15.04 10.29
CA SER A 39 3.65 15.91 11.41
C SER A 39 2.45 16.82 11.14
N HIS A 40 2.02 16.95 9.89
CA HIS A 40 0.90 17.79 9.46
C HIS A 40 -0.16 17.06 8.62
N CYS A 41 -0.05 15.73 8.46
CA CYS A 41 -0.99 14.92 7.66
C CYS A 41 -1.05 13.46 8.14
N GLY A 42 -2.05 12.71 7.69
CA GLY A 42 -2.11 11.25 7.90
C GLY A 42 -1.58 10.46 6.71
N TRP A 43 -1.41 9.15 6.88
CA TRP A 43 -1.12 8.23 5.77
C TRP A 43 -2.17 8.32 4.65
N MET A 44 -3.44 8.58 4.99
CA MET A 44 -4.52 8.78 4.02
C MET A 44 -4.65 10.21 3.48
N ASP A 45 -3.92 11.18 4.02
CA ASP A 45 -3.97 12.59 3.62
C ASP A 45 -2.65 13.01 2.97
N GLY A 46 -2.29 12.27 1.91
CA GLY A 46 -1.07 12.44 1.15
C GLY A 46 0.12 11.61 1.63
N GLY A 47 0.12 11.08 2.86
CA GLY A 47 1.19 10.19 3.33
C GLY A 47 1.34 8.92 2.47
N CYS A 48 0.29 8.50 1.77
CA CYS A 48 0.30 7.41 0.81
C CYS A 48 1.26 7.66 -0.37
N LEU A 49 1.39 8.91 -0.80
CA LEU A 49 2.36 9.30 -1.84
C LEU A 49 3.80 9.22 -1.31
N VAL A 50 4.03 9.62 -0.06
CA VAL A 50 5.33 9.49 0.61
C VAL A 50 5.70 8.02 0.75
N LEU A 51 4.76 7.19 1.21
CA LEU A 51 4.94 5.75 1.37
C LEU A 51 5.24 5.09 0.02
N ALA A 52 4.43 5.35 -1.00
CA ALA A 52 4.63 4.77 -2.33
C ALA A 52 5.99 5.14 -2.92
N CYS A 53 6.43 6.40 -2.75
CA CYS A 53 7.77 6.82 -3.15
C CYS A 53 8.87 6.09 -2.37
N ALA A 54 8.72 5.95 -1.04
CA ALA A 54 9.70 5.26 -0.22
C ALA A 54 9.79 3.76 -0.57
N LEU A 55 8.66 3.08 -0.74
CA LEU A 55 8.62 1.68 -1.13
C LEU A 55 9.23 1.45 -2.52
N SER A 56 8.93 2.33 -3.49
CA SER A 56 9.53 2.24 -4.82
C SER A 56 11.05 2.46 -4.79
N GLN A 57 11.54 3.43 -4.01
CA GLN A 57 12.99 3.66 -3.86
C GLN A 57 13.70 2.54 -3.09
N TRP A 58 13.10 2.06 -2.00
CA TRP A 58 13.64 0.98 -1.18
C TRP A 58 13.74 -0.34 -1.96
N SER A 59 12.75 -0.63 -2.81
CA SER A 59 12.75 -1.78 -3.73
C SER A 59 13.59 -1.59 -4.99
N MET A 60 14.33 -0.48 -5.11
CA MET A 60 15.12 -0.15 -6.29
C MET A 60 14.31 -0.18 -7.61
N GLY A 61 13.03 0.22 -7.53
CA GLY A 61 12.11 0.26 -8.66
C GLY A 61 11.44 -1.07 -9.01
N GLN A 62 11.65 -2.13 -8.23
CA GLN A 62 10.93 -3.40 -8.43
C GLN A 62 9.44 -3.27 -8.08
N LEU A 63 9.10 -2.43 -7.09
CA LEU A 63 7.73 -2.02 -6.81
C LEU A 63 7.38 -0.80 -7.68
N SER A 64 6.42 -1.00 -8.59
CA SER A 64 5.97 0.01 -9.54
C SER A 64 4.85 0.88 -8.97
N PRO A 65 4.92 2.21 -9.05
CA PRO A 65 3.89 3.08 -8.52
C PRO A 65 2.56 2.92 -9.27
N GLN A 66 1.49 2.84 -8.50
CA GLN A 66 0.11 2.79 -8.99
C GLN A 66 -0.71 3.86 -8.27
N ALA A 67 -1.77 4.32 -8.91
CA ALA A 67 -2.72 5.20 -8.24
C ALA A 67 -4.16 4.83 -8.54
N TRP A 68 -5.01 5.08 -7.55
CA TRP A 68 -6.45 5.11 -7.74
C TRP A 68 -6.86 6.47 -8.24
N ILE A 69 -7.47 6.51 -9.43
CA ILE A 69 -7.90 7.76 -10.04
C ILE A 69 -9.39 7.76 -10.32
N ARG A 70 -9.99 8.94 -10.16
CA ARG A 70 -11.39 9.19 -10.50
C ARG A 70 -11.51 10.17 -11.65
N PRO A 71 -12.42 9.94 -12.60
CA PRO A 71 -12.74 10.91 -13.63
C PRO A 71 -13.42 12.15 -13.01
N ARG A 72 -13.08 13.33 -13.53
CA ARG A 72 -13.70 14.62 -13.28
C ARG A 72 -14.17 15.22 -14.61
N ALA A 73 -15.07 16.18 -14.57
CA ALA A 73 -15.59 16.84 -15.77
C ALA A 73 -14.46 17.42 -16.64
N GLY A 74 -14.59 17.27 -17.97
CA GLY A 74 -13.68 17.86 -18.95
C GLY A 74 -12.33 17.13 -19.10
N ASP A 75 -12.36 15.80 -19.18
CA ASP A 75 -11.18 14.92 -19.33
C ASP A 75 -10.13 15.03 -18.21
N GLN A 76 -10.50 15.66 -17.08
CA GLN A 76 -9.65 15.75 -15.91
C GLN A 76 -9.74 14.48 -15.08
N VAL A 77 -8.64 14.11 -14.43
CA VAL A 77 -8.61 13.03 -13.43
C VAL A 77 -8.16 13.59 -12.10
N VAL A 78 -8.69 13.03 -11.02
CA VAL A 78 -8.24 13.27 -9.65
C VAL A 78 -7.54 12.02 -9.19
N VAL A 79 -6.35 12.18 -8.62
CA VAL A 79 -5.66 11.08 -7.94
C VAL A 79 -6.08 11.11 -6.48
N ASP A 80 -6.78 10.06 -6.04
CA ASP A 80 -7.23 9.97 -4.66
C ASP A 80 -6.22 9.27 -3.76
N HIS A 81 -5.48 8.29 -4.31
CA HIS A 81 -4.58 7.46 -3.51
C HIS A 81 -3.44 6.88 -4.33
N TYR A 82 -2.29 6.67 -3.68
CA TYR A 82 -1.11 6.03 -4.25
C TYR A 82 -0.79 4.74 -3.50
N ALA A 83 -0.36 3.74 -4.25
CA ALA A 83 0.23 2.51 -3.75
C ALA A 83 1.42 2.12 -4.64
N VAL A 84 2.08 1.01 -4.32
CA VAL A 84 2.99 0.37 -5.27
C VAL A 84 2.49 -1.03 -5.57
N ALA A 85 2.85 -1.56 -6.72
CA ALA A 85 2.48 -2.89 -7.13
C ALA A 85 3.64 -3.65 -7.75
N ILE A 86 3.56 -4.97 -7.69
CA ILE A 86 4.48 -5.90 -8.33
C ILE A 86 3.67 -7.01 -8.97
N GLU A 87 4.06 -7.38 -10.19
CA GLU A 87 3.52 -8.55 -10.87
C GLU A 87 4.34 -9.77 -10.45
N LEU A 88 3.70 -10.73 -9.79
CA LEU A 88 4.30 -12.00 -9.43
C LEU A 88 3.55 -13.13 -10.13
N GLU A 89 4.29 -13.88 -10.94
CA GLU A 89 3.78 -14.91 -11.83
C GLU A 89 2.74 -14.38 -12.83
N ALA A 90 1.48 -14.25 -12.42
CA ALA A 90 0.37 -13.71 -13.21
C ALA A 90 -0.59 -12.83 -12.39
N GLU A 91 -0.24 -12.50 -11.16
CA GLU A 91 -1.08 -11.72 -10.25
C GLU A 91 -0.40 -10.39 -9.90
N TRP A 92 -1.19 -9.31 -9.92
CA TRP A 92 -0.74 -8.01 -9.44
C TRP A 92 -0.99 -7.90 -7.95
N LEU A 93 0.10 -7.77 -7.19
CA LEU A 93 0.05 -7.53 -5.75
C LEU A 93 0.30 -6.06 -5.47
N PHE A 94 -0.53 -5.48 -4.61
CA PHE A 94 -0.50 -4.08 -4.22
C PHE A 94 -0.05 -3.97 -2.78
N LEU A 95 0.96 -3.13 -2.55
CA LEU A 95 1.47 -2.80 -1.24
C LEU A 95 1.17 -1.34 -0.91
N ASP A 96 0.54 -1.15 0.24
CA ASP A 96 0.10 0.15 0.74
C ASP A 96 0.20 0.20 2.28
N GLY A 97 -0.26 1.27 2.92
CA GLY A 97 -0.18 1.47 4.37
C GLY A 97 -0.85 0.39 5.20
N ASP A 98 -1.81 -0.32 4.61
CA ASP A 98 -2.55 -1.42 5.24
C ASP A 98 -1.92 -2.79 4.98
N GLY A 99 -0.82 -2.81 4.24
CA GLY A 99 -0.10 -4.01 3.85
C GLY A 99 -0.36 -4.45 2.40
N LEU A 100 -0.04 -5.72 2.13
CA LEU A 100 -0.10 -6.38 0.84
C LEU A 100 -1.49 -6.96 0.58
N GLY A 101 -2.01 -6.77 -0.63
CA GLY A 101 -3.26 -7.36 -1.10
C GLY A 101 -3.27 -7.54 -2.61
N THR A 102 -4.33 -8.14 -3.14
CA THR A 102 -4.54 -8.26 -4.59
C THR A 102 -5.05 -6.94 -5.18
N ALA A 103 -5.09 -6.84 -6.51
CA ALA A 103 -5.78 -5.75 -7.18
C ALA A 103 -7.25 -5.62 -6.72
N ALA A 104 -7.96 -6.75 -6.58
CA ALA A 104 -9.36 -6.76 -6.15
C ALA A 104 -9.54 -6.22 -4.72
N ASP A 105 -8.64 -6.59 -3.80
CA ASP A 105 -8.65 -6.08 -2.41
C ASP A 105 -8.46 -4.56 -2.39
N PHE A 106 -7.49 -4.08 -3.18
CA PHE A 106 -7.22 -2.65 -3.30
C PHE A 106 -8.41 -1.90 -3.91
N GLU A 107 -8.97 -2.37 -5.02
CA GLU A 107 -10.14 -1.75 -5.65
C GLU A 107 -11.35 -1.70 -4.69
N TYR A 108 -11.62 -2.79 -3.98
CA TYR A 108 -12.69 -2.87 -3.00
C TYR A 108 -12.50 -1.85 -1.88
N LYS A 109 -11.28 -1.75 -1.33
CA LYS A 109 -10.94 -0.73 -0.32
C LYS A 109 -11.18 0.67 -0.85
N MET A 110 -10.66 0.98 -2.03
CA MET A 110 -10.77 2.33 -2.60
C MET A 110 -12.23 2.72 -2.87
N GLN A 111 -13.07 1.76 -3.26
CA GLN A 111 -14.51 2.01 -3.41
C GLN A 111 -15.19 2.34 -2.08
N LEU A 112 -14.81 1.66 -0.98
CA LEU A 112 -15.33 1.95 0.35
C LEU A 112 -14.90 3.33 0.87
N GLU A 113 -13.63 3.68 0.69
CA GLU A 113 -13.06 4.92 1.23
C GLU A 113 -13.45 6.16 0.42
N CYS A 114 -13.40 6.09 -0.91
CA CYS A 114 -13.71 7.23 -1.77
C CYS A 114 -15.22 7.42 -2.00
N GLY A 115 -16.03 6.37 -1.78
CA GLY A 115 -17.48 6.41 -2.01
C GLY A 115 -17.89 6.66 -3.46
N GLN A 116 -16.96 6.54 -4.42
CA GLN A 116 -17.16 6.80 -5.84
C GLN A 116 -16.34 5.82 -6.69
N ALA A 117 -16.84 5.52 -7.89
CA ALA A 117 -16.14 4.68 -8.85
C ALA A 117 -14.87 5.38 -9.36
N GLY A 118 -13.76 4.65 -9.36
CA GLY A 118 -12.49 5.01 -9.94
C GLY A 118 -11.90 3.82 -10.68
N TYR A 119 -10.63 3.94 -11.06
CA TYR A 119 -9.89 2.83 -11.67
C TYR A 119 -8.41 2.94 -11.32
N LEU A 120 -7.75 1.79 -11.35
CA LEU A 120 -6.31 1.68 -11.23
C LEU A 120 -5.64 2.21 -12.49
N ALA A 121 -4.65 3.09 -12.30
CA ALA A 121 -3.81 3.58 -13.38
C ALA A 121 -2.34 3.42 -13.01
N SER A 122 -1.60 2.79 -13.92
CA SER A 122 -0.14 2.86 -13.92
C SER A 122 0.28 4.23 -14.43
N ALA A 123 1.25 4.83 -13.76
CA ALA A 123 1.88 6.06 -14.20
C ALA A 123 1.00 7.34 -14.34
N PRO A 124 0.03 7.65 -13.45
CA PRO A 124 -0.37 9.03 -13.22
C PRO A 124 0.78 9.78 -12.49
N MET A 125 1.91 9.91 -13.20
CA MET A 125 3.23 10.32 -12.70
C MET A 125 3.32 11.81 -12.39
N THR A 126 2.29 12.59 -12.69
CA THR A 126 2.34 14.06 -12.60
C THR A 126 2.78 14.52 -11.21
N TYR A 127 2.50 13.72 -10.17
CA TYR A 127 2.83 14.04 -8.79
C TYR A 127 3.85 13.09 -8.15
N PHE A 128 4.07 11.90 -8.72
CA PHE A 128 4.95 10.87 -8.15
C PHE A 128 6.43 11.25 -8.22
N GLU A 129 6.95 11.56 -9.40
CA GLU A 129 8.37 11.94 -9.57
C GLU A 129 8.76 13.15 -8.72
N PRO A 130 8.00 14.27 -8.72
CA PRO A 130 8.27 15.37 -7.81
C PRO A 130 8.29 14.94 -6.35
N ALA A 131 7.29 14.18 -5.88
CA ALA A 131 7.20 13.76 -4.49
C ALA A 131 8.38 12.91 -4.05
N CYS A 132 8.86 12.02 -4.93
CA CYS A 132 10.01 11.17 -4.67
C CYS A 132 11.33 11.97 -4.54
N LEU A 133 11.40 13.15 -5.16
CA LEU A 133 12.49 14.11 -5.01
C LEU A 133 12.28 15.08 -3.83
N GLY A 134 11.22 14.90 -3.03
CA GLY A 134 10.81 15.82 -1.98
C GLY A 134 10.24 17.14 -2.50
N GLN A 135 9.89 17.19 -3.79
CA GLN A 135 9.29 18.33 -4.47
C GLN A 135 7.76 18.23 -4.44
N ARG A 136 7.09 19.38 -4.31
CA ARG A 136 5.64 19.42 -4.09
C ARG A 136 4.89 19.58 -5.40
N PRO A 137 3.80 18.83 -5.63
CA PRO A 137 2.95 19.04 -6.79
C PRO A 137 1.93 20.17 -6.68
N CYS A 138 1.79 20.85 -5.52
CA CYS A 138 0.90 22.01 -5.35
C CYS A 138 1.36 23.00 -4.25
N GLU A 139 0.88 24.24 -4.37
CA GLU A 139 1.38 25.47 -3.69
C GLU A 139 1.02 25.63 -2.20
N GLU A 140 0.17 24.78 -1.62
CA GLU A 140 -0.19 24.88 -0.20
C GLU A 140 0.87 24.20 0.68
N ALA A 141 1.68 25.05 1.30
CA ALA A 141 2.94 24.66 1.88
C ALA A 141 2.80 24.09 3.30
N ASN A 142 3.17 22.81 3.47
CA ASN A 142 3.83 22.18 4.65
C ASN A 142 3.30 20.81 5.12
N LEU A 143 2.80 19.93 4.24
CA LEU A 143 2.44 18.58 4.71
C LEU A 143 3.68 17.73 5.11
N TYR A 144 4.84 17.97 4.50
CA TYR A 144 6.09 17.20 4.77
C TYR A 144 7.32 18.09 5.02
N PRO A 145 7.56 18.58 6.24
CA PRO A 145 8.83 19.17 6.59
C PRO A 145 9.96 18.11 6.56
N GLY A 146 11.09 18.44 5.94
CA GLY A 146 12.33 17.66 6.13
C GLY A 146 12.55 16.44 5.23
N ASN A 147 11.93 16.38 4.04
CA ASN A 147 12.13 15.31 3.04
C ASN A 147 11.93 13.89 3.64
N PRO A 148 10.67 13.48 3.89
CA PRO A 148 10.39 12.24 4.62
C PRO A 148 10.76 10.97 3.84
N VAL A 149 10.80 11.03 2.50
CA VAL A 149 11.03 9.84 1.66
C VAL A 149 12.38 9.17 1.98
N PRO A 150 13.55 9.84 1.90
CA PRO A 150 14.83 9.21 2.29
C PRO A 150 14.88 8.71 3.73
N ARG A 151 14.17 9.37 4.65
CA ARG A 151 14.10 8.94 6.06
C ARG A 151 13.30 7.65 6.20
N LEU A 152 12.16 7.56 5.51
CA LEU A 152 11.32 6.37 5.49
C LEU A 152 12.03 5.21 4.77
N VAL A 153 12.70 5.46 3.65
CA VAL A 153 13.56 4.45 2.97
C VAL A 153 14.60 3.90 3.94
N LYS A 154 15.31 4.76 4.66
CA LYS A 154 16.29 4.33 5.66
C LYS A 154 15.64 3.51 6.77
N ALA A 155 14.46 3.92 7.26
CA ALA A 155 13.75 3.20 8.30
C ALA A 155 13.27 1.81 7.83
N LEU A 156 12.74 1.72 6.60
CA LEU A 156 12.39 0.46 5.94
C LEU A 156 13.62 -0.46 5.85
N SER A 157 14.77 0.06 5.38
CA SER A 157 16.02 -0.72 5.33
C SER A 157 16.50 -1.17 6.71
N GLN A 158 16.29 -0.37 7.76
CA GLN A 158 16.70 -0.73 9.11
C GLN A 158 15.79 -1.77 9.75
N HIS A 159 14.49 -1.71 9.48
CA HIS A 159 13.49 -2.58 10.07
C HIS A 159 13.38 -3.91 9.29
N PHE A 160 13.20 -3.82 7.98
CA PHE A 160 12.98 -4.97 7.12
C PHE A 160 14.27 -5.48 6.49
N GLY A 161 15.34 -4.70 6.38
CA GLY A 161 16.55 -5.07 5.62
C GLY A 161 16.48 -4.61 4.17
N ASP A 162 17.32 -5.19 3.31
CA ASP A 162 17.24 -4.96 1.87
C ASP A 162 15.95 -5.56 1.31
N PHE A 163 15.41 -4.94 0.26
CA PHE A 163 14.23 -5.46 -0.42
C PHE A 163 14.59 -6.72 -1.21
N GLU A 164 13.80 -7.76 -1.03
CA GLU A 164 13.92 -9.02 -1.76
C GLU A 164 12.54 -9.40 -2.31
N VAL A 165 12.45 -9.87 -3.55
CA VAL A 165 11.15 -10.14 -4.20
C VAL A 165 10.47 -11.38 -3.62
N ASP A 166 11.25 -12.36 -3.18
CA ASP A 166 10.77 -13.57 -2.49
C ASP A 166 10.12 -13.27 -1.13
N ARG A 167 10.32 -12.05 -0.65
CA ARG A 167 9.63 -11.46 0.49
C ARG A 167 8.32 -10.78 0.10
N VAL A 168 7.82 -10.89 -1.12
CA VAL A 168 6.47 -10.43 -1.45
C VAL A 168 5.62 -11.65 -1.70
N LEU A 169 4.87 -12.08 -0.68
CA LEU A 169 4.07 -13.30 -0.73
C LEU A 169 2.71 -13.05 -0.10
N LEU A 170 1.67 -13.39 -0.84
CA LEU A 170 0.32 -13.56 -0.32
C LEU A 170 0.06 -15.05 -0.13
N GLY A 171 -0.26 -15.45 1.10
CA GLY A 171 -0.74 -16.78 1.40
C GLY A 171 -2.25 -16.85 1.17
N TRP A 172 -2.73 -17.99 0.70
CA TRP A 172 -4.14 -18.33 0.86
C TRP A 172 -4.22 -19.20 2.11
N PRO A 173 -5.14 -18.95 3.06
CA PRO A 173 -5.39 -19.88 4.14
C PRO A 173 -5.64 -21.21 3.47
N ASN A 174 -4.80 -22.19 3.78
CA ASN A 174 -4.86 -23.51 3.17
C ASN A 174 -6.32 -23.93 3.15
N MET A 175 -6.86 -24.13 1.96
CA MET A 175 -7.99 -25.02 1.77
C MET A 175 -7.49 -26.41 2.18
N GLU A 176 -7.41 -26.67 3.49
CA GLU A 176 -7.34 -28.01 4.07
C GLU A 176 -8.69 -28.70 3.78
N HIS A 177 -8.98 -28.93 2.50
CA HIS A 177 -9.81 -30.02 2.01
C HIS A 177 -8.94 -31.28 1.79
N GLU A 178 -7.85 -31.44 2.56
CA GLU A 178 -7.06 -32.68 2.62
C GLU A 178 -7.43 -33.58 3.80
N ARG A 179 -8.52 -33.32 4.56
CA ARG A 179 -8.94 -34.24 5.64
C ARG A 179 -10.26 -34.98 5.43
N GLU A 180 -10.90 -34.88 4.27
CA GLU A 180 -12.10 -35.68 3.96
C GLU A 180 -11.84 -36.77 2.90
N SER A 181 -10.74 -36.69 2.15
CA SER A 181 -10.30 -37.76 1.23
C SER A 181 -9.59 -38.93 1.90
N GLN A 182 -9.35 -38.87 3.22
CA GLN A 182 -8.90 -40.01 4.05
C GLN A 182 -10.04 -40.64 4.88
N ARG A 183 -11.31 -40.27 4.64
CA ARG A 183 -12.48 -40.90 5.27
C ARG A 183 -13.33 -41.77 4.33
N ILE A 184 -12.84 -42.02 3.11
CA ILE A 184 -13.47 -42.97 2.16
C ILE A 184 -12.66 -44.28 2.06
N GLU A 185 -11.70 -44.49 2.96
CA GLU A 185 -11.11 -45.80 3.23
C GLU A 185 -11.26 -46.12 4.72
N ASP A 186 -12.51 -46.32 5.17
CA ASP A 186 -12.88 -47.16 6.33
C ASP A 186 -14.31 -47.67 6.16
#